data_AF-A0A3T0JSW8-F1
#
_entry.id   AF-A0A3T0JSW8-F1
#
_cell.length_a   1.000
_cell.length_b   1.000
_cell.length_c   1.000
_cell.angle_alpha   90.00
_cell.angle_beta   90.00
_cell.angle_gamma   90.00
#
_symmetry.space_group_name_H-M   'P 1'
#
loop_
_entity.id
_entity.type
_entity.pdbx_description
1 polymer ?
#
loop_
_entity_poly.entity_id
_entity_poly.type
_entity_poly.pdbx_seq_one_letter_code
_entity_poly.pdbx_strand_id
1 'polypeptide(L)'
;MKLILAMLLLFSGYVSASCSSISDHDKRSYCQAREEGSSCSSIGDHDLRSACEAEKGSSCSSIGDHDQRAYCEAKKGSSCSSIGDHDLRAACEAEKGSSCSSIGDHDQRALCEAKKGSSCSSIGDHDLRSQCEAMKR
;
A
#
# COMPACT_ATOMS: atom_id res chain seq x y z
N MET A 1 -38.97 24.25 30.72
CA MET A 1 -37.72 24.43 29.93
C MET A 1 -36.59 23.73 30.65
N LYS A 2 -36.17 22.53 30.22
CA LYS A 2 -34.96 21.79 30.64
C LYS A 2 -34.99 20.37 30.02
N LEU A 3 -34.95 20.29 28.68
CA LEU A 3 -34.90 18.99 27.99
C LEU A 3 -34.13 19.09 26.66
N ILE A 4 -32.97 19.75 26.62
CA ILE A 4 -32.10 19.70 25.42
C ILE A 4 -30.64 19.86 25.88
N LEU A 5 -29.99 18.79 26.35
CA LEU A 5 -28.54 18.83 26.60
C LEU A 5 -27.86 17.44 26.69
N ALA A 6 -28.35 16.44 25.96
CA ALA A 6 -27.76 15.08 26.03
C ALA A 6 -27.78 14.33 24.69
N MET A 7 -27.46 14.99 23.57
CA MET A 7 -27.39 14.31 22.27
C MET A 7 -26.21 14.77 21.39
N LEU A 8 -25.09 15.18 22.01
CA LEU A 8 -23.94 15.78 21.31
C LEU A 8 -22.58 15.12 21.66
N LEU A 9 -22.58 13.84 22.06
CA LEU A 9 -21.34 13.09 22.37
C LEU A 9 -21.33 11.69 21.76
N LEU A 10 -21.77 11.54 20.51
CA LEU A 10 -21.62 10.29 19.75
C LEU A 10 -21.03 10.49 18.34
N PHE A 11 -20.40 11.64 18.08
CA PHE A 11 -19.40 11.73 17.02
C PHE A 11 -18.06 11.31 17.61
N SER A 12 -17.97 10.03 18.02
CA SER A 12 -16.68 9.37 18.12
C SER A 12 -16.04 9.56 16.76
N GLY A 13 -15.02 10.43 16.70
CA GLY A 13 -14.20 10.59 15.52
C GLY A 13 -13.56 9.26 15.25
N TYR A 14 -14.20 8.46 14.40
CA TYR A 14 -13.50 7.45 13.63
C TYR A 14 -12.51 8.27 12.81
N VAL A 15 -11.31 8.46 13.34
CA VAL A 15 -10.15 8.81 12.53
C VAL A 15 -9.97 7.60 11.63
N SER A 16 -10.76 7.55 10.56
CA SER A 16 -10.57 6.57 9.52
C SER A 16 -9.15 6.85 9.03
N ALA A 17 -8.28 5.85 9.08
CA ALA A 17 -6.89 6.01 8.66
C ALA A 17 -6.86 6.38 7.18
N SER A 18 -6.71 7.67 6.87
CA SER A 18 -6.82 8.20 5.51
C SER A 18 -5.46 8.21 4.87
N CYS A 19 -5.40 8.07 3.55
CA CYS A 19 -4.18 8.34 2.80
C CYS A 19 -3.60 9.72 3.14
N SER A 20 -4.45 10.68 3.56
CA SER A 20 -4.06 12.01 4.06
C SER A 20 -3.07 12.00 5.24
N SER A 21 -2.94 10.90 5.98
CA SER A 21 -1.96 10.78 7.06
C SER A 21 -0.55 10.43 6.58
N ILE A 22 -0.37 9.94 5.36
CA ILE A 22 0.94 9.59 4.79
C ILE A 22 1.72 10.88 4.54
N SER A 23 2.93 11.04 5.07
CA SER A 23 3.70 12.29 4.96
C SER A 23 4.28 12.48 3.55
N ASP A 24 4.92 11.45 3.02
CA ASP A 24 5.49 11.44 1.68
C ASP A 24 4.42 11.69 0.60
N HIS A 25 4.70 12.65 -0.27
CA HIS A 25 3.73 13.11 -1.27
C HIS A 25 3.38 12.03 -2.30
N ASP A 26 4.37 11.27 -2.75
CA ASP A 26 4.20 10.30 -3.82
C ASP A 26 3.54 9.02 -3.29
N LYS A 27 3.91 8.55 -2.09
CA LYS A 27 3.20 7.49 -1.36
C LYS A 27 1.76 7.88 -1.04
N ARG A 28 1.51 9.13 -0.63
CA ARG A 28 0.16 9.65 -0.38
C ARG A 28 -0.67 9.63 -1.66
N SER A 29 -0.13 10.19 -2.75
CA SER A 29 -0.80 10.22 -4.06
C SER A 29 -1.08 8.82 -4.59
N TYR A 30 -0.14 7.90 -4.42
CA TYR A 30 -0.30 6.49 -4.77
C TYR A 30 -1.42 5.82 -3.96
N CYS A 31 -1.45 6.02 -2.64
CA CYS A 31 -2.53 5.52 -1.78
C CYS A 31 -3.89 6.10 -2.21
N GLN A 32 -4.00 7.41 -2.44
CA GLN A 32 -5.24 8.04 -2.88
C GLN A 32 -5.69 7.52 -4.25
N ALA A 33 -4.74 7.26 -5.15
CA ALA A 33 -5.06 6.76 -6.48
C ALA A 33 -5.61 5.33 -6.44
N ARG A 34 -5.16 4.52 -5.48
CA ARG A 34 -5.57 3.13 -5.28
C ARG A 34 -6.84 2.98 -4.46
N GLU A 35 -6.89 3.63 -3.30
CA GLU A 35 -7.92 3.40 -2.28
C GLU A 35 -9.05 4.44 -2.37
N GLU A 36 -8.79 5.63 -2.92
CA GLU A 36 -9.76 6.74 -2.99
C GLU A 36 -10.15 7.10 -4.44
N GLY A 37 -9.65 6.35 -5.44
CA GLY A 37 -9.99 6.53 -6.86
C GLY A 37 -9.37 7.74 -7.56
N SER A 38 -8.39 8.41 -6.94
CA SER A 38 -7.69 9.56 -7.54
C SER A 38 -6.86 9.19 -8.78
N SER A 39 -6.46 10.16 -9.59
CA SER A 39 -5.52 9.94 -10.71
C SER A 39 -4.10 9.63 -10.22
N CYS A 40 -3.33 8.83 -10.97
CA CYS A 40 -1.89 8.63 -10.71
C CYS A 40 -1.02 9.82 -11.17
N SER A 41 -1.59 10.77 -11.93
CA SER A 41 -0.87 11.92 -12.52
C SER A 41 -0.17 12.82 -11.50
N SER A 42 -0.61 12.80 -10.24
CA SER A 42 -0.02 13.59 -9.15
C SER A 42 1.25 12.96 -8.57
N ILE A 43 1.58 11.71 -8.90
CA ILE A 43 2.79 11.04 -8.43
C ILE A 43 3.99 11.60 -9.21
N GLY A 44 4.95 12.20 -8.50
CA GLY A 44 6.16 12.79 -9.06
C GLY A 44 7.20 11.75 -9.47
N ASP A 45 7.39 10.72 -8.64
CA ASP A 45 8.24 9.58 -8.96
C ASP A 45 7.73 8.82 -10.19
N HIS A 46 8.60 8.69 -11.19
CA HIS A 46 8.23 8.15 -12.50
C HIS A 46 7.84 6.67 -12.44
N ASP A 47 8.57 5.87 -11.68
CA ASP A 47 8.40 4.43 -11.64
C ASP A 47 7.19 4.06 -10.79
N LEU A 48 6.99 4.75 -9.65
CA LEU A 48 5.78 4.63 -8.84
C LEU A 48 4.53 5.07 -9.60
N ARG A 49 4.61 6.16 -10.38
CA ARG A 49 3.50 6.58 -11.25
C ARG A 49 3.20 5.52 -12.29
N SER A 50 4.23 4.98 -12.94
CA SER A 50 4.06 3.93 -13.95
C SER A 50 3.48 2.65 -13.36
N ALA A 51 3.88 2.28 -12.14
CA ALA A 51 3.31 1.17 -11.40
C ALA A 51 1.83 1.41 -11.06
N CYS A 52 1.47 2.62 -10.60
CA CYS A 52 0.08 3.01 -10.35
C CYS A 52 -0.79 2.90 -11.61
N GLU A 53 -0.31 3.42 -12.74
CA GLU A 53 -1.02 3.33 -14.01
C GLU A 53 -1.15 1.88 -14.51
N ALA A 54 -0.12 1.05 -14.25
CA ALA A 54 -0.16 -0.35 -14.61
C ALA A 54 -1.16 -1.15 -13.76
N GLU A 55 -1.35 -0.80 -12.49
CA GLU A 55 -2.42 -1.34 -11.64
C GLU A 55 -3.82 -0.93 -12.13
N LYS A 56 -3.92 0.18 -12.88
CA LYS A 56 -5.15 0.63 -13.55
C LYS A 56 -5.32 0.10 -14.97
N GLY A 57 -4.45 -0.80 -15.42
CA GLY A 57 -4.57 -1.51 -16.69
C GLY A 57 -3.55 -1.12 -17.77
N SER A 58 -2.67 -0.15 -17.50
CA SER A 58 -1.56 0.16 -18.42
C SER A 58 -0.48 -0.93 -18.44
N SER A 59 0.44 -0.91 -19.40
CA SER A 59 1.61 -1.81 -19.45
C SER A 59 2.61 -1.53 -18.31
N CYS A 60 3.37 -2.55 -17.87
CA CYS A 60 4.48 -2.35 -16.93
C CYS A 60 5.77 -1.87 -17.64
N SER A 61 5.80 -1.82 -18.97
CA SER A 61 6.99 -1.50 -19.77
C SER A 61 7.57 -0.11 -19.51
N SER A 62 6.78 0.82 -18.98
CA SER A 62 7.23 2.17 -18.64
C SER A 62 7.96 2.25 -17.29
N ILE A 63 7.93 1.20 -16.47
CA ILE A 63 8.67 1.17 -15.21
C ILE A 63 10.16 0.97 -15.53
N GLY A 64 11.00 1.95 -15.18
CA GLY A 64 12.43 1.95 -15.45
C GLY A 64 13.18 0.96 -14.58
N ASP A 65 12.92 0.99 -13.27
CA ASP A 65 13.48 0.05 -12.31
C ASP A 65 13.12 -1.40 -12.67
N HIS A 66 14.15 -2.24 -12.74
CA HIS A 66 14.02 -3.61 -13.19
C HIS A 66 13.15 -4.46 -12.25
N ASP A 67 13.37 -4.31 -10.94
CA ASP A 67 12.72 -5.15 -9.93
C ASP A 67 11.27 -4.73 -9.72
N GLN A 68 10.97 -3.43 -9.74
CA GLN A 68 9.60 -2.92 -9.78
C GLN A 68 8.85 -3.35 -11.05
N ARG A 69 9.51 -3.33 -12.21
CA ARG A 69 8.90 -3.82 -13.46
C ARG A 69 8.61 -5.32 -13.38
N ALA A 70 9.57 -6.11 -12.91
CA ALA A 70 9.40 -7.55 -12.73
C ALA A 70 8.27 -7.86 -11.73
N TYR A 71 8.18 -7.10 -10.64
CA TYR A 71 7.08 -7.20 -9.67
C TYR A 71 5.72 -6.87 -10.30
N CYS A 72 5.64 -5.79 -11.09
CA CYS A 72 4.41 -5.42 -11.83
C CYS A 72 3.98 -6.53 -12.81
N GLU A 73 4.91 -7.10 -13.58
CA GLU A 73 4.62 -8.21 -14.50
C GLU A 73 4.21 -9.48 -13.73
N ALA A 74 4.80 -9.71 -12.55
CA ALA A 74 4.44 -10.84 -11.71
C ALA A 74 3.02 -10.73 -11.14
N LYS A 75 2.57 -9.52 -10.79
CA LYS A 75 1.17 -9.23 -10.44
C LYS A 75 0.20 -9.49 -11.59
N LYS A 76 0.69 -9.48 -12.84
CA LYS A 76 -0.07 -9.81 -14.06
C LYS A 76 0.07 -11.26 -14.52
N GLY A 77 0.71 -12.11 -13.72
CA GLY A 77 0.79 -13.56 -13.96
C GLY A 77 2.18 -14.09 -14.32
N SER A 78 3.19 -13.23 -14.49
CA SER A 78 4.58 -13.69 -14.65
C SER A 78 5.15 -14.26 -13.36
N SER A 79 6.29 -14.95 -13.40
CA SER A 79 7.01 -15.43 -12.22
C SER A 79 7.64 -14.29 -11.40
N CYS A 80 7.81 -14.46 -10.08
CA CYS A 80 8.60 -13.53 -9.26
C CYS A 80 10.12 -13.79 -9.32
N SER A 81 10.55 -14.87 -9.99
CA SER A 81 11.95 -15.31 -10.05
C SER A 81 12.91 -14.29 -10.67
N SER A 82 12.41 -13.38 -11.50
CA SER A 82 13.21 -12.32 -12.14
C SER A 82 13.47 -11.13 -11.22
N ILE A 83 12.84 -11.05 -10.04
CA ILE A 83 13.09 -9.97 -9.08
C ILE A 83 14.44 -10.24 -8.38
N GLY A 84 15.36 -9.30 -8.50
CA GLY A 84 16.70 -9.35 -7.92
C GLY A 84 16.69 -9.05 -6.42
N ASP A 85 15.95 -8.01 -6.02
CA ASP A 85 15.74 -7.68 -4.61
C ASP A 85 15.05 -8.82 -3.85
N HIS A 86 15.68 -9.23 -2.75
CA HIS A 86 15.26 -10.41 -1.99
C HIS A 86 13.91 -10.20 -1.32
N ASP A 87 13.70 -9.05 -0.69
CA ASP A 87 12.51 -8.79 0.11
C ASP A 87 11.30 -8.51 -0.78
N LEU A 88 11.48 -7.80 -1.90
CA LEU A 88 10.46 -7.62 -2.92
C LEU A 88 10.08 -8.95 -3.58
N ARG A 89 11.06 -9.82 -3.86
CA ARG A 89 10.78 -11.16 -4.37
C ARG A 89 9.98 -11.98 -3.36
N ALA A 90 10.38 -11.97 -2.09
CA ALA A 90 9.68 -12.67 -1.03
C ALA A 90 8.24 -12.13 -0.84
N ALA A 91 8.05 -10.82 -0.92
CA ALA A 91 6.73 -10.19 -0.90
C ALA A 91 5.87 -10.63 -2.09
N CYS A 92 6.43 -10.66 -3.30
CA CYS A 92 5.76 -11.17 -4.50
C CYS A 92 5.31 -12.63 -4.37
N GLU A 93 6.19 -13.50 -3.89
CA GLU A 93 5.87 -14.92 -3.66
C GLU A 93 4.82 -15.08 -2.55
N ALA A 94 4.85 -14.22 -1.53
CA ALA A 94 3.88 -14.23 -0.45
C ALA A 94 2.48 -13.79 -0.91
N GLU A 95 2.39 -12.84 -1.84
CA GLU A 95 1.14 -12.47 -2.52
C GLU A 95 0.58 -13.60 -3.39
N LYS A 96 1.43 -14.54 -3.82
CA LYS A 96 1.04 -15.77 -4.54
C LYS A 96 0.80 -16.99 -3.64
N GLY A 97 0.80 -16.80 -2.32
CA GLY A 97 0.43 -17.83 -1.35
C GLY A 97 1.57 -18.38 -0.51
N SER A 98 2.82 -17.95 -0.73
CA SER A 98 3.94 -18.29 0.16
C SER A 98 3.83 -17.57 1.51
N SER A 99 4.62 -17.97 2.51
CA SER A 99 4.73 -17.28 3.80
C SER A 99 5.40 -15.90 3.68
N CYS A 100 5.08 -14.94 4.56
CA CYS A 100 5.81 -13.66 4.67
C CYS A 100 7.13 -13.79 5.45
N SER A 101 7.39 -14.95 6.08
CA SER A 101 8.57 -15.18 6.93
C SER A 101 9.91 -15.02 6.22
N SER A 102 9.93 -15.11 4.89
CA SER A 102 11.14 -14.93 4.07
C SER A 102 11.47 -13.47 3.79
N ILE A 103 10.60 -12.51 4.14
CA ILE A 103 10.89 -11.08 4.00
C ILE A 103 11.80 -10.67 5.16
N GLY A 104 13.01 -10.19 4.88
CA GLY A 104 14.00 -9.78 5.87
C GLY A 104 13.62 -8.47 6.55
N ASP A 105 13.27 -7.46 5.75
CA ASP A 105 12.80 -6.17 6.26
C ASP A 105 11.57 -6.32 7.15
N HIS A 106 11.65 -5.72 8.34
CA HIS A 106 10.64 -5.87 9.36
C HIS A 106 9.29 -5.24 8.95
N ASP A 107 9.34 -4.06 8.36
CA ASP A 107 8.15 -3.27 8.04
C ASP A 107 7.44 -3.83 6.81
N GLN A 108 8.20 -4.28 5.80
CA GLN A 108 7.65 -5.02 4.66
C GLN A 108 7.03 -6.36 5.09
N ARG A 109 7.68 -7.09 6.01
CA ARG A 109 7.12 -8.33 6.56
C ARG A 109 5.82 -8.06 7.32
N ALA A 110 5.80 -7.04 8.17
CA ALA A 110 4.60 -6.64 8.91
C ALA A 110 3.47 -6.21 7.95
N LEU A 111 3.77 -5.47 6.88
CA LEU A 111 2.80 -5.14 5.84
C LEU A 111 2.25 -6.39 5.14
N CYS A 112 3.12 -7.35 4.78
CA CYS A 112 2.70 -8.61 4.18
C CYS A 112 1.75 -9.40 5.09
N GLU A 113 2.08 -9.51 6.39
CA GLU A 113 1.21 -10.17 7.36
C GLU A 113 -0.10 -9.41 7.57
N ALA A 114 -0.07 -8.07 7.52
CA ALA A 114 -1.27 -7.25 7.64
C ALA A 114 -2.22 -7.42 6.45
N LYS A 115 -1.69 -7.54 5.22
CA LYS A 115 -2.46 -7.91 4.02
C LYS A 115 -3.12 -9.30 4.16
N LYS A 116 -2.58 -10.16 5.03
CA LYS A 116 -3.12 -11.50 5.35
C LYS A 116 -4.02 -11.54 6.59
N GLY A 117 -4.34 -10.38 7.17
CA GLY A 117 -5.30 -10.24 8.26
C GLY A 117 -4.71 -9.75 9.59
N SER A 118 -3.39 -9.68 9.73
CA SER A 118 -2.75 -9.12 10.92
C SER A 118 -2.98 -7.60 11.06
N SER A 119 -2.67 -7.03 12.22
CA SER A 119 -2.72 -5.58 12.44
C SER A 119 -1.56 -4.86 11.75
N CYS A 120 -1.76 -3.60 11.34
CA CYS A 120 -0.67 -2.73 10.84
C CYS A 120 0.15 -2.10 11.97
N SER A 121 -0.24 -2.27 13.24
CA SER A 121 0.41 -1.65 14.40
C SER A 121 1.89 -2.01 14.57
N SER A 122 2.32 -3.16 14.06
CA SER A 122 3.72 -3.59 14.09
C SER A 122 4.60 -2.90 13.03
N ILE A 123 4.03 -2.15 12.08
CA ILE A 123 4.82 -1.43 11.08
C ILE A 123 5.44 -0.19 11.75
N GLY A 124 6.77 -0.10 11.77
CA GLY A 124 7.53 1.00 12.35
C GLY A 124 7.43 2.29 11.53
N ASP A 125 7.67 2.18 10.22
CA ASP A 125 7.54 3.28 9.27
C ASP A 125 6.13 3.87 9.28
N HIS A 126 6.05 5.16 9.59
CA HIS A 126 4.78 5.86 9.76
C HIS A 126 3.96 5.85 8.48
N ASP A 127 4.59 6.13 7.34
CA ASP A 127 3.92 6.28 6.06
C ASP A 127 3.44 4.92 5.52
N LEU A 128 4.22 3.86 5.72
CA LEU A 128 3.82 2.49 5.40
C LEU A 128 2.71 2.00 6.30
N ARG A 129 2.74 2.34 7.60
CA ARG A 129 1.66 2.04 8.53
C ARG A 129 0.37 2.75 8.13
N SER A 130 0.43 4.05 7.81
CA SER A 130 -0.73 4.81 7.32
C SER A 130 -1.29 4.24 6.02
N GLN A 131 -0.43 3.81 5.09
CA GLN A 131 -0.85 3.11 3.88
C GLN A 131 -1.56 1.79 4.21
N CYS A 132 -0.97 0.96 5.08
CA CYS A 132 -1.56 -0.30 5.48
C CYS A 132 -2.95 -0.12 6.08
N GLU A 133 -3.12 0.84 6.99
CA GLU A 133 -4.41 1.10 7.62
C GLU A 133 -5.44 1.66 6.63
N ALA A 134 -5.01 2.41 5.61
CA ALA A 134 -5.91 2.88 4.55
C ALA A 134 -6.41 1.72 3.66
N MET A 135 -5.56 0.72 3.37
CA MET A 135 -5.93 -0.48 2.58
C MET A 135 -6.89 -1.43 3.31
N LYS A 136 -7.05 -1.31 4.63
CA LYS A 136 -7.88 -2.20 5.45
C LYS A 136 -9.30 -1.67 5.70
N ARG A 137 -9.69 -0.60 5.02
CA ARG A 137 -11.05 -0.03 5.07
C ARG A 137 -12.03 -0.86 4.25
#